data_AF-A0A1L5L3H4-F1
#
_entry.id   AF-A0A1L5L3H4-F1
#
_cell.length_a   1.000
_cell.length_b   1.000
_cell.length_c   1.000
_cell.angle_alpha   90.00
_cell.angle_beta   90.00
_cell.angle_gamma   90.00
#
_symmetry.space_group_name_H-M   'P 1'
#
loop_
_entity.id
_entity.type
_entity.pdbx_description
1 polymer ?
#
loop_
_entity_poly.entity_id
_entity_poly.type
_entity_poly.pdbx_seq_one_letter_code
_entity_poly.pdbx_strand_id
1 'polypeptide(L)'
;MSILDGLINRRLKQHSLTPTCTMIVGDRGTGKSTLLAMVAKCALQSGLKVFTQYPYKDCYVIPMVPKMIDGVEKYDIDKSWLYNHDLSDSVVLLDECRTVYPARSWNKWTQSDDEFFNFLRKNRCYVFLATQVYDAVDLNVKRACDETWYLTKGWFFTNIEASHTTVAKVADKNTEVLGRLFKAGMMKVEWQICEVPVGNYKFYRKPYYNDFDTNFTFDSKPEPELVPWNDSYNGFGKK
;
A
#
# COMPACT_ATOMS: atom_id res chain seq x y z
N MET A 1 6.77 6.24 -26.24
CA MET A 1 6.68 5.12 -25.28
C MET A 1 7.67 4.04 -25.73
N SER A 2 8.50 3.47 -24.86
CA SER A 2 9.54 2.49 -25.27
C SER A 2 8.91 1.17 -25.75
N ILE A 3 9.46 0.53 -26.78
CA ILE A 3 9.01 -0.79 -27.27
C ILE A 3 9.04 -1.83 -26.13
N LEU A 4 10.06 -1.78 -25.27
CA LEU A 4 10.18 -2.67 -24.11
C LEU A 4 9.06 -2.46 -23.08
N ASP A 5 8.62 -1.22 -22.89
CA ASP A 5 7.46 -0.91 -22.02
C ASP A 5 6.16 -1.49 -22.61
N GLY A 6 5.97 -1.35 -23.92
CA GLY A 6 4.80 -1.88 -24.63
C GLY A 6 4.74 -3.40 -24.70
N LEU A 7 5.86 -4.11 -24.55
CA LEU A 7 5.92 -5.57 -24.56
C LEU A 7 5.90 -6.16 -23.15
N ILE A 8 6.78 -5.70 -22.26
CA ILE A 8 7.01 -6.31 -20.95
C ILE A 8 5.88 -5.94 -19.99
N ASN A 9 5.52 -4.65 -19.95
CA ASN A 9 4.52 -4.16 -18.98
C ASN A 9 3.08 -4.35 -19.46
N ARG A 10 2.85 -4.79 -20.71
CA ARG A 10 1.50 -4.86 -21.31
C ARG A 10 0.50 -5.64 -20.46
N ARG A 11 0.87 -6.86 -20.05
CA ARG A 11 -0.03 -7.72 -19.26
C ARG A 11 -0.35 -7.10 -17.90
N LEU A 12 0.64 -6.51 -17.26
CA LEU A 12 0.48 -5.86 -15.97
C LEU A 12 -0.40 -4.60 -16.07
N LYS A 13 -0.21 -3.77 -17.11
CA LYS A 13 -1.05 -2.59 -17.39
C LYS A 13 -2.51 -2.95 -17.64
N GLN A 14 -2.74 -4.04 -18.39
CA GLN A 14 -4.10 -4.53 -18.66
C GLN A 14 -4.75 -5.07 -17.39
N HIS A 15 -3.96 -5.75 -16.55
CA HIS A 15 -4.44 -6.30 -15.28
C HIS A 15 -4.68 -5.22 -14.23
N SER A 16 -3.92 -4.12 -14.23
CA SER A 16 -3.82 -3.25 -13.06
C SER A 16 -5.14 -2.64 -12.61
N LEU A 17 -6.06 -2.31 -13.51
CA LEU A 17 -7.36 -1.74 -13.14
C LEU A 17 -8.49 -2.80 -13.09
N THR A 18 -8.13 -4.06 -12.87
CA THR A 18 -9.10 -5.15 -12.67
C THR A 18 -9.50 -5.29 -11.19
N PRO A 19 -8.56 -5.44 -10.22
CA PRO A 19 -8.90 -5.42 -8.80
C PRO A 19 -9.24 -3.99 -8.32
N THR A 20 -10.30 -3.86 -7.52
CA THR A 20 -10.71 -2.57 -6.94
C THR A 20 -9.89 -2.19 -5.71
N CYS A 21 -9.34 -3.17 -5.00
CA CYS A 21 -8.44 -2.93 -3.87
C CYS A 21 -7.21 -3.83 -3.98
N THR A 22 -6.02 -3.23 -4.14
CA THR A 22 -4.76 -3.95 -4.34
C THR A 22 -3.75 -3.58 -3.28
N MET A 23 -3.24 -4.58 -2.56
CA MET A 23 -2.09 -4.43 -1.66
C MET A 23 -0.79 -4.68 -2.43
N ILE A 24 0.16 -3.74 -2.41
CA ILE A 24 1.48 -3.88 -3.02
C ILE A 24 2.51 -4.03 -1.90
N VAL A 25 3.20 -5.17 -1.87
CA VAL A 25 4.16 -5.51 -0.81
C VAL A 25 5.54 -5.70 -1.40
N GLY A 26 6.58 -5.24 -0.71
CA GLY A 26 7.95 -5.61 -1.02
C GLY A 26 8.96 -4.68 -0.38
N ASP A 27 10.23 -5.08 -0.40
CA ASP A 27 11.31 -4.33 0.25
C ASP A 27 11.56 -2.93 -0.36
N ARG A 28 12.40 -2.14 0.30
CA ARG A 28 12.88 -0.87 -0.25
C ARG A 28 13.60 -1.11 -1.57
N GLY A 29 13.31 -0.29 -2.58
CA GLY A 29 13.97 -0.35 -3.89
C GLY A 29 13.48 -1.46 -4.83
N THR A 30 12.43 -2.20 -4.47
CA THR A 30 11.76 -3.16 -5.39
C THR A 30 10.94 -2.44 -6.47
N GLY A 31 10.64 -1.15 -6.30
CA GLY A 31 9.96 -0.32 -7.30
C GLY A 31 8.47 -0.10 -7.08
N LYS A 32 7.97 -0.19 -5.83
CA LYS A 32 6.58 0.10 -5.47
C LYS A 32 6.09 1.46 -5.99
N SER A 33 6.79 2.55 -5.67
CA SER A 33 6.42 3.90 -6.12
C SER A 33 6.47 4.03 -7.65
N THR A 34 7.41 3.35 -8.31
CA THR A 34 7.46 3.28 -9.79
C THR A 34 6.28 2.49 -10.38
N LEU A 35 5.82 1.46 -9.68
CA LEU A 35 4.63 0.70 -10.06
C LEU A 35 3.36 1.55 -9.87
N LEU A 36 3.27 2.32 -8.78
CA LEU A 36 2.20 3.31 -8.57
C LEU A 36 2.18 4.37 -9.69
N ALA A 37 3.34 4.85 -10.15
CA ALA A 37 3.42 5.73 -11.31
C ALA A 37 2.88 5.09 -12.61
N MET A 38 3.15 3.80 -12.83
CA MET A 38 2.56 3.06 -13.95
C MET A 38 1.03 2.99 -13.81
N VAL A 39 0.53 2.65 -12.63
CA VAL A 39 -0.91 2.60 -12.33
C VAL A 39 -1.55 3.97 -12.58
N ALA A 40 -0.96 5.05 -12.07
CA ALA A 40 -1.42 6.42 -12.29
C ALA A 40 -1.56 6.73 -13.78
N LYS A 41 -0.53 6.42 -14.57
CA LYS A 41 -0.54 6.62 -16.02
C LYS A 41 -1.65 5.84 -16.71
N CYS A 42 -1.84 4.57 -16.35
CA CYS A 42 -2.93 3.74 -16.88
C CYS A 42 -4.31 4.28 -16.51
N ALA A 43 -4.47 4.77 -15.29
CA ALA A 43 -5.71 5.37 -14.80
C ALA A 43 -6.07 6.65 -15.55
N LEU A 44 -5.11 7.57 -15.68
CA LEU A 44 -5.27 8.82 -16.43
C LEU A 44 -5.62 8.55 -17.91
N GLN A 45 -4.95 7.57 -18.54
CA GLN A 45 -5.27 7.13 -19.91
C GLN A 45 -6.67 6.51 -20.03
N SER A 46 -7.22 5.98 -18.95
CA SER A 46 -8.57 5.42 -18.89
C SER A 46 -9.63 6.47 -18.53
N GLY A 47 -9.25 7.75 -18.37
CA GLY A 47 -10.15 8.85 -18.01
C GLY A 47 -10.51 8.91 -16.52
N LEU A 48 -9.79 8.20 -15.65
CA LEU A 48 -10.00 8.25 -14.20
C LEU A 48 -9.20 9.39 -13.56
N LYS A 49 -9.74 9.96 -12.48
CA LYS A 49 -8.96 10.86 -11.61
C LYS A 49 -7.99 10.02 -10.79
N VAL A 50 -6.81 10.56 -10.47
CA VAL A 50 -5.84 9.88 -9.60
C VAL A 50 -5.53 10.75 -8.40
N PHE A 51 -5.76 10.25 -7.19
CA PHE A 51 -5.47 10.89 -5.92
C PHE A 51 -4.29 10.21 -5.24
N THR A 52 -3.36 10.98 -4.70
CA THR A 52 -2.09 10.47 -4.14
C THR A 52 -1.51 11.45 -3.13
N GLN A 53 -0.77 10.96 -2.12
CA GLN A 53 0.02 11.84 -1.25
C GLN A 53 1.40 12.19 -1.84
N TYR A 54 1.87 11.44 -2.84
CA TYR A 54 3.13 11.72 -3.54
C TYR A 54 2.90 12.44 -4.87
N PRO A 55 3.81 13.35 -5.28
CA PRO A 55 3.68 14.16 -6.50
C PRO A 55 3.91 13.33 -7.77
N TYR A 56 2.92 12.53 -8.14
CA TYR A 56 2.86 11.93 -9.47
C TYR A 56 2.34 12.96 -10.47
N LYS A 57 2.92 12.96 -11.68
CA LYS A 57 2.53 13.88 -12.75
C LYS A 57 1.03 13.76 -13.06
N ASP A 58 0.36 14.89 -13.25
CA ASP A 58 -1.05 15.01 -13.65
C ASP A 58 -2.05 14.37 -12.63
N CYS A 59 -1.60 14.09 -11.39
CA CYS A 59 -2.42 13.55 -10.31
C CYS A 59 -2.83 14.66 -9.30
N TYR A 60 -3.88 14.39 -8.54
CA TYR A 60 -4.40 15.27 -7.49
C TYR A 60 -3.83 14.89 -6.13
N VAL A 61 -3.54 15.90 -5.30
CA VAL A 61 -3.00 15.72 -3.96
C VAL A 61 -4.09 15.28 -2.98
N ILE A 62 -3.79 14.27 -2.16
CA ILE A 62 -4.56 13.96 -0.95
C ILE A 62 -4.04 14.87 0.16
N PRO A 63 -4.89 15.66 0.83
CA PRO A 63 -4.46 16.52 1.93
C PRO A 63 -3.76 15.72 3.03
N MET A 64 -2.72 16.33 3.60
CA MET A 64 -1.97 15.78 4.72
C MET A 64 -2.05 16.72 5.91
N VAL A 65 -2.10 16.13 7.10
CA VAL A 65 -2.23 16.83 8.37
C VAL A 65 -1.16 16.35 9.35
N PRO A 66 -0.68 17.22 10.26
CA PRO A 66 0.22 16.81 11.32
C PRO A 66 -0.52 15.86 12.27
N LYS A 67 0.13 14.74 12.59
CA LYS A 67 -0.32 13.74 13.56
C LYS A 67 0.78 13.48 14.57
N MET A 68 0.41 13.42 15.84
CA MET A 68 1.32 13.02 16.91
C MET A 68 1.29 11.49 17.04
N ILE A 69 2.41 10.83 16.75
CA ILE A 69 2.55 9.37 16.86
C ILE A 69 3.74 9.10 17.79
N ASP A 70 3.48 8.47 18.93
CA ASP A 70 4.49 8.15 19.95
C ASP A 70 5.38 9.34 20.35
N GLY A 71 4.77 10.54 20.44
CA GLY A 71 5.46 11.78 20.79
C GLY A 71 6.25 12.44 19.64
N VAL A 72 6.17 11.91 18.42
CA VAL A 72 6.77 12.49 17.22
C VAL A 72 5.68 13.04 16.31
N GLU A 73 5.79 14.32 15.96
CA GLU A 73 4.94 14.92 14.94
C GLU A 73 5.33 14.39 13.57
N LYS A 74 4.37 13.81 12.86
CA LYS A 74 4.51 13.31 11.50
C LYS A 74 3.41 13.89 10.63
N TYR A 75 3.75 14.30 9.42
CA TYR A 75 2.74 14.60 8.40
C TYR A 75 2.23 13.30 7.79
N ASP A 76 0.93 13.10 7.78
CA ASP A 76 0.30 11.90 7.24
C ASP A 76 -1.06 12.26 6.62
N ILE A 77 -1.62 11.35 5.83
CA ILE A 77 -2.87 11.58 5.11
C ILE A 77 -4.02 11.95 6.06
N ASP A 78 -4.79 12.97 5.66
CA ASP A 78 -6.08 13.27 6.27
C ASP A 78 -7.09 12.18 5.91
N LYS A 79 -7.25 11.24 6.83
CA LYS A 79 -8.16 10.11 6.70
C LYS A 79 -9.63 10.57 6.68
N SER A 80 -9.95 11.71 7.29
CA SER A 80 -11.29 12.30 7.23
C SER A 80 -11.60 12.77 5.80
N TRP A 81 -10.61 13.35 5.12
CA TRP A 81 -10.76 13.74 3.73
C TRP A 81 -11.11 12.53 2.84
N LEU A 82 -10.40 11.39 3.00
CA LEU A 82 -10.69 10.16 2.24
C LEU A 82 -12.13 9.66 2.42
N TYR A 83 -12.75 9.89 3.58
CA TYR A 83 -14.06 9.33 3.92
C TYR A 83 -15.23 10.24 3.59
N ASN A 84 -14.98 11.54 3.45
CA ASN A 84 -16.04 12.54 3.28
C ASN A 84 -16.09 13.18 1.89
N HIS A 85 -15.28 12.69 0.94
CA HIS A 85 -15.25 13.19 -0.43
C HIS A 85 -15.71 12.12 -1.43
N ASP A 86 -16.34 12.58 -2.51
CA ASP A 86 -16.73 11.71 -3.61
C ASP A 86 -15.48 11.30 -4.42
N LEU A 87 -15.09 10.03 -4.25
CA LEU A 87 -13.99 9.38 -4.94
C LEU A 87 -14.48 8.47 -6.08
N SER A 88 -15.72 8.67 -6.56
CA SER A 88 -16.24 7.91 -7.69
C SER A 88 -15.41 8.15 -8.95
N ASP A 89 -15.26 7.10 -9.78
CA ASP A 89 -14.50 7.15 -11.03
C ASP A 89 -13.05 7.60 -10.84
N SER A 90 -12.40 7.07 -9.81
CA SER A 90 -11.04 7.47 -9.44
C SER A 90 -10.14 6.31 -9.02
N VAL A 91 -8.85 6.61 -8.94
CA VAL A 91 -7.82 5.75 -8.38
C VAL A 91 -7.18 6.49 -7.20
N VAL A 92 -7.07 5.85 -6.05
CA VAL A 92 -6.40 6.35 -4.85
C VAL A 92 -5.12 5.55 -4.65
N LEU A 93 -3.99 6.23 -4.64
CA LEU A 93 -2.66 5.64 -4.43
C LEU A 93 -2.20 6.03 -3.02
N LEU A 94 -1.98 5.04 -2.17
CA LEU A 94 -1.54 5.21 -0.79
C LEU A 94 -0.23 4.47 -0.59
N ASP A 95 0.90 5.18 -0.73
CA ASP A 95 2.22 4.62 -0.41
C ASP A 95 2.48 4.64 1.11
N GLU A 96 3.26 3.68 1.61
CA GLU A 96 3.44 3.42 3.04
C GLU A 96 2.11 3.35 3.84
N CYS A 97 1.12 2.63 3.31
CA CYS A 97 -0.27 2.62 3.80
C CYS A 97 -0.45 2.21 5.28
N ARG A 98 0.57 1.62 5.91
CA ARG A 98 0.57 1.33 7.35
C ARG A 98 0.47 2.58 8.22
N THR A 99 0.80 3.78 7.71
CA THR A 99 0.60 5.03 8.46
C THR A 99 -0.89 5.39 8.54
N VAL A 100 -1.64 5.07 7.49
CA VAL A 100 -3.09 5.32 7.37
C VAL A 100 -3.93 4.22 8.03
N TYR A 101 -3.48 2.97 7.89
CA TYR A 101 -4.15 1.77 8.36
C TYR A 101 -3.19 0.85 9.14
N PRO A 102 -2.67 1.30 10.30
CA PRO A 102 -1.76 0.50 11.11
C PRO A 102 -2.46 -0.73 11.70
N ALA A 103 -1.69 -1.80 11.92
CA ALA A 103 -2.16 -2.94 12.69
C ALA A 103 -2.65 -2.49 14.08
N ARG A 104 -3.87 -2.90 14.42
CA ARG A 104 -4.56 -2.51 15.66
C ARG A 104 -5.49 -3.61 16.13
N SER A 105 -5.93 -3.51 17.38
CA SER A 105 -6.93 -4.41 17.95
C SER A 105 -8.26 -4.35 17.18
N TRP A 106 -8.95 -5.47 17.08
CA TRP A 106 -10.21 -5.61 16.33
C TRP A 106 -11.26 -4.53 16.65
N ASN A 107 -11.38 -4.17 17.93
CA ASN A 107 -12.34 -3.17 18.42
C ASN A 107 -12.00 -1.72 18.04
N LYS A 108 -10.87 -1.47 17.37
CA LYS A 108 -10.47 -0.16 16.87
C LYS A 108 -10.80 0.05 15.39
N TRP A 109 -11.33 -0.96 14.70
CA TRP A 109 -11.90 -0.81 13.35
C TRP A 109 -13.13 0.10 13.42
N THR A 110 -13.17 1.14 12.58
CA THR A 110 -14.24 2.14 12.62
C THR A 110 -15.28 1.88 11.53
N GLN A 111 -16.51 2.36 11.75
CA GLN A 111 -17.58 2.30 10.74
C GLN A 111 -17.19 3.01 9.43
N SER A 112 -16.47 4.13 9.52
CA SER A 112 -15.99 4.85 8.34
C SER A 112 -14.94 4.06 7.55
N ASP A 113 -14.10 3.27 8.24
CA ASP A 113 -13.20 2.34 7.54
C ASP A 113 -14.02 1.28 6.78
N ASP A 114 -15.03 0.69 7.43
CA ASP A 114 -15.89 -0.34 6.82
C ASP A 114 -16.63 0.19 5.59
N GLU A 115 -17.26 1.36 5.69
CA GLU A 115 -17.98 2.00 4.59
C GLU A 115 -17.04 2.29 3.41
N PHE A 116 -15.87 2.88 3.68
CA PHE A 116 -14.91 3.21 2.63
C PHE A 116 -14.55 1.98 1.78
N PHE A 117 -14.17 0.86 2.41
CA PHE A 117 -13.80 -0.35 1.68
C PHE A 117 -15.00 -1.05 1.02
N ASN A 118 -16.18 -1.04 1.65
CA ASN A 118 -17.38 -1.68 1.10
C ASN A 118 -17.93 -0.99 -0.16
N PHE A 119 -17.69 0.32 -0.32
CA PHE A 119 -18.20 1.09 -1.45
C PHE A 119 -17.23 1.22 -2.64
N LEU A 120 -15.99 0.73 -2.54
CA LEU A 120 -14.98 0.84 -3.61
C LEU A 120 -15.50 0.37 -4.97
N ARG A 121 -16.03 -0.86 -5.02
CA ARG A 121 -16.56 -1.45 -6.27
C ARG A 121 -17.80 -0.75 -6.79
N LYS A 122 -18.68 -0.26 -5.90
CA LYS A 122 -19.91 0.44 -6.27
C LYS A 122 -19.61 1.81 -6.90
N ASN A 123 -18.57 2.47 -6.41
CA ASN A 123 -18.17 3.81 -6.87
C ASN A 123 -17.17 3.77 -8.04
N ARG A 124 -16.77 2.57 -8.51
CA ARG A 124 -15.67 2.40 -9.46
C ARG A 124 -14.40 3.14 -8.97
N CYS A 125 -14.14 3.04 -7.67
CA CYS A 125 -12.97 3.59 -6.99
C CYS A 125 -11.95 2.48 -6.79
N TYR A 126 -10.74 2.67 -7.33
CA TYR A 126 -9.65 1.72 -7.23
C TYR A 126 -8.64 2.20 -6.18
N VAL A 127 -8.26 1.35 -5.24
CA VAL A 127 -7.30 1.71 -4.18
C VAL A 127 -6.07 0.83 -4.29
N PHE A 128 -4.90 1.47 -4.32
CA PHE A 128 -3.60 0.80 -4.26
C PHE A 128 -2.90 1.16 -2.97
N LEU A 129 -2.65 0.15 -2.14
CA LEU A 129 -2.05 0.26 -0.81
C LEU A 129 -0.63 -0.30 -0.88
N ALA A 130 0.40 0.53 -0.86
CA ALA A 130 1.77 0.05 -0.86
C ALA A 130 2.37 0.01 0.56
N THR A 131 3.03 -1.09 0.92
CA THR A 131 3.71 -1.25 2.21
C THR A 131 5.00 -2.05 2.05
N GLN A 132 5.95 -1.83 2.97
CA GLN A 132 7.13 -2.68 3.13
C GLN A 132 6.88 -3.86 4.07
N VAL A 133 6.02 -3.67 5.07
CA VAL A 133 5.76 -4.64 6.13
C VAL A 133 4.28 -4.99 6.10
N TYR A 134 3.95 -6.15 5.53
CA TYR A 134 2.56 -6.62 5.42
C TYR A 134 1.89 -6.72 6.78
N ASP A 135 2.57 -7.27 7.79
CA ASP A 135 2.02 -7.45 9.14
C ASP A 135 1.78 -6.15 9.91
N ALA A 136 2.37 -5.05 9.47
CA ALA A 136 2.12 -3.74 10.06
C ALA A 136 0.81 -3.09 9.58
N VAL A 137 0.09 -3.71 8.62
CA VAL A 137 -1.21 -3.24 8.13
C VAL A 137 -2.35 -3.94 8.86
N ASP A 138 -3.43 -3.20 9.11
CA ASP A 138 -4.67 -3.71 9.70
C ASP A 138 -5.21 -4.96 8.97
N LEU A 139 -5.66 -5.95 9.75
CA LEU A 139 -6.19 -7.21 9.25
C LEU A 139 -7.42 -7.03 8.34
N ASN A 140 -8.31 -6.10 8.67
CA ASN A 140 -9.51 -5.84 7.88
C ASN A 140 -9.21 -5.19 6.54
N VAL A 141 -8.15 -4.37 6.47
CA VAL A 141 -7.67 -3.85 5.18
C VAL A 141 -7.15 -4.98 4.30
N LYS A 142 -6.38 -5.93 4.86
CA LYS A 142 -5.92 -7.11 4.12
C LYS A 142 -7.10 -7.94 3.60
N ARG A 143 -8.13 -8.14 4.43
CA ARG A 143 -9.37 -8.85 4.03
C ARG A 143 -10.18 -8.12 2.96
N ALA A 144 -10.13 -6.80 2.94
CA ALA A 144 -10.82 -5.96 1.97
C ALA A 144 -10.08 -5.85 0.63
N CYS A 145 -8.81 -6.27 0.56
CA CYS A 145 -8.07 -6.32 -0.69
C CYS A 145 -8.58 -7.45 -1.58
N ASP A 146 -8.78 -7.16 -2.86
CA ASP A 146 -9.07 -8.18 -3.88
C ASP A 146 -7.80 -8.96 -4.23
N GLU A 147 -6.66 -8.26 -4.30
CA GLU A 147 -5.37 -8.87 -4.63
C GLU A 147 -4.22 -8.34 -3.77
N THR A 148 -3.23 -9.22 -3.53
CA THR A 148 -1.89 -8.86 -3.04
C THR A 148 -0.89 -9.03 -4.17
N TRP A 149 -0.04 -8.03 -4.39
CA TRP A 149 1.05 -8.04 -5.35
C TRP A 149 2.38 -7.99 -4.60
N TYR A 150 3.07 -9.13 -4.55
CA TYR A 150 4.38 -9.23 -3.91
C TYR A 150 5.51 -8.94 -4.91
N LEU A 151 6.32 -7.92 -4.61
CA LEU A 151 7.38 -7.41 -5.46
C LEU A 151 8.75 -7.91 -5.01
N THR A 152 9.44 -8.62 -5.89
CA THR A 152 10.83 -9.04 -5.68
C THR A 152 11.76 -8.34 -6.68
N LYS A 153 12.86 -7.77 -6.18
CA LYS A 153 13.86 -7.11 -7.03
C LYS A 153 14.61 -8.14 -7.87
N GLY A 154 14.55 -8.01 -9.18
CA GLY A 154 15.45 -8.69 -10.11
C GLY A 154 16.52 -7.75 -10.67
N TRP A 155 17.42 -8.31 -11.49
CA TRP A 155 18.55 -7.59 -12.06
C TRP A 155 18.12 -6.47 -13.03
N PHE A 156 17.23 -6.79 -13.97
CA PHE A 156 16.71 -5.82 -14.96
C PHE A 156 15.24 -5.48 -14.76
N PHE A 157 14.48 -6.38 -14.12
CA PHE A 157 13.04 -6.28 -13.94
C PHE A 157 12.67 -6.54 -12.48
N THR A 158 11.55 -6.00 -12.04
CA THR A 158 10.91 -6.43 -10.80
C THR A 158 9.98 -7.59 -11.11
N ASN A 159 10.02 -8.64 -10.30
CA ASN A 159 9.03 -9.72 -10.37
C ASN A 159 7.83 -9.33 -9.52
N ILE A 160 6.63 -9.56 -10.03
CA ILE A 160 5.38 -9.33 -9.31
C ILE A 160 4.61 -10.64 -9.29
N GLU A 161 4.40 -11.17 -8.09
CA GLU A 161 3.54 -12.31 -7.84
C GLU A 161 2.19 -11.75 -7.37
N ALA A 162 1.16 -11.91 -8.19
CA ALA A 162 -0.19 -11.46 -7.88
C ALA A 162 -1.03 -12.63 -7.38
N SER A 163 -1.66 -12.46 -6.23
CA SER A 163 -2.53 -13.43 -5.59
C SER A 163 -3.87 -12.80 -5.24
N HIS A 164 -4.95 -13.56 -5.38
CA HIS A 164 -6.29 -13.19 -4.93
C HIS A 164 -6.39 -13.47 -3.45
N THR A 165 -6.82 -12.46 -2.69
CA THR A 165 -6.96 -12.58 -1.24
C THR A 165 -8.33 -13.14 -0.92
N THR A 166 -8.38 -14.22 -0.14
CA THR A 166 -9.63 -14.88 0.21
C THR A 166 -9.63 -15.32 1.67
N VAL A 167 -10.82 -15.44 2.27
CA VAL A 167 -10.98 -15.97 3.63
C VAL A 167 -11.30 -17.46 3.52
N ALA A 168 -10.40 -18.30 4.00
CA ALA A 168 -10.54 -19.75 3.92
C ALA A 168 -10.78 -20.37 5.29
N LYS A 169 -11.58 -21.44 5.28
CA LYS A 169 -11.82 -22.31 6.43
C LYS A 169 -10.63 -23.27 6.58
N VAL A 170 -9.85 -23.13 7.64
CA VAL A 170 -8.64 -23.92 7.89
C VAL A 170 -8.83 -24.85 9.10
N ALA A 171 -8.34 -26.08 8.94
CA ALA A 171 -8.28 -27.07 10.00
C ALA A 171 -7.22 -26.68 11.05
N ASP A 172 -7.64 -26.48 12.30
CA ASP A 172 -6.69 -26.37 13.41
C ASP A 172 -6.24 -27.78 13.81
N LYS A 173 -4.98 -28.11 13.50
CA LYS A 173 -4.36 -29.40 13.82
C LYS A 173 -3.69 -29.43 15.20
N ASN A 174 -3.60 -28.29 15.89
CA ASN A 174 -2.88 -28.16 17.16
C ASN A 174 -3.80 -28.35 18.37
N THR A 175 -5.11 -28.47 18.17
CA THR A 175 -6.09 -28.64 19.23
C THR A 175 -6.96 -29.87 19.01
N GLU A 176 -7.27 -30.59 20.09
CA GLU A 176 -8.20 -31.73 20.07
C GLU A 176 -9.58 -31.30 20.55
N VAL A 177 -10.63 -31.83 19.92
CA VAL A 177 -12.01 -31.62 20.35
C VAL A 177 -12.35 -32.55 21.51
N LEU A 178 -12.60 -31.98 22.69
CA LEU A 178 -12.99 -32.73 23.89
C LEU A 178 -14.50 -32.97 23.92
N GLY A 179 -14.94 -34.21 23.69
CA GLY A 179 -16.35 -34.60 23.86
C GLY A 179 -16.65 -36.04 23.42
N ARG A 180 -17.33 -36.84 24.27
CA ARG A 180 -17.61 -38.28 24.00
C ARG A 180 -18.58 -38.53 22.85
N LEU A 181 -19.50 -37.59 22.57
CA LEU A 181 -20.58 -37.76 21.57
C LEU A 181 -20.15 -37.47 20.12
N PHE A 182 -19.03 -36.78 19.89
CA PHE A 182 -18.65 -36.25 18.57
C PHE A 182 -17.20 -36.60 18.16
N LYS A 183 -16.60 -37.63 18.76
CA LYS A 183 -15.19 -38.00 18.51
C LYS A 183 -14.87 -38.37 17.06
N ALA A 184 -15.84 -38.82 16.28
CA ALA A 184 -15.64 -39.14 14.87
C ALA A 184 -15.99 -37.92 13.99
N GLY A 185 -14.99 -37.12 13.64
CA GLY A 185 -15.07 -36.14 12.55
C GLY A 185 -15.26 -34.67 12.95
N MET A 186 -15.37 -34.34 14.25
CA MET A 186 -15.42 -32.94 14.70
C MET A 186 -14.00 -32.38 14.90
N MET A 187 -13.72 -31.19 14.35
CA MET A 187 -12.44 -30.51 14.50
C MET A 187 -12.63 -29.02 14.76
N LYS A 188 -11.70 -28.40 15.50
CA LYS A 188 -11.65 -26.95 15.57
C LYS A 188 -11.28 -26.39 14.20
N VAL A 189 -11.93 -25.29 13.86
CA VAL A 189 -11.76 -24.60 12.60
C VAL A 189 -11.42 -23.16 12.90
N GLU A 190 -10.50 -22.61 12.10
CA GLU A 190 -10.18 -21.19 12.10
C GLU A 190 -10.40 -20.58 10.71
N TRP A 191 -10.76 -19.30 10.67
CA TRP A 191 -10.89 -18.55 9.43
C TRP A 191 -9.65 -17.70 9.25
N GLN A 192 -8.85 -18.02 8.24
CA GLN A 192 -7.58 -17.37 7.97
C GLN A 192 -7.62 -16.68 6.61
N ILE A 193 -6.80 -15.63 6.46
CA ILE A 193 -6.55 -15.04 5.15
C ILE A 193 -5.64 -15.98 4.38
N CYS A 194 -6.01 -16.29 3.16
CA CYS A 194 -5.25 -17.13 2.24
C CYS A 194 -5.10 -16.42 0.91
N GLU A 195 -4.05 -16.77 0.19
CA GLU A 195 -3.70 -16.17 -1.08
C GLU A 195 -3.71 -17.24 -2.19
N VAL A 196 -4.48 -16.99 -3.24
CA VAL A 196 -4.58 -17.89 -4.40
C VAL A 196 -3.82 -17.25 -5.57
N PRO A 197 -2.74 -17.85 -6.10
CA PRO A 197 -1.98 -17.25 -7.20
C PRO A 197 -2.86 -16.96 -8.43
N VAL A 198 -2.79 -15.74 -8.94
CA VAL A 198 -3.55 -15.26 -10.12
C VAL A 198 -2.63 -15.01 -11.31
N GLY A 199 -1.41 -14.52 -11.05
CA GLY A 199 -0.49 -14.20 -12.13
C GLY A 199 0.92 -13.88 -11.67
N ASN A 200 1.84 -13.98 -12.62
CA ASN A 200 3.23 -13.57 -12.45
C ASN A 200 3.59 -12.57 -13.55
N TYR A 201 4.11 -11.41 -13.15
CA TYR A 201 4.46 -10.33 -14.07
C TYR A 201 5.93 -9.94 -13.94
N LYS A 202 6.49 -9.47 -15.04
CA LYS A 202 7.77 -8.74 -15.06
C LYS A 202 7.45 -7.27 -15.21
N PHE A 203 8.11 -6.44 -14.42
CA PHE A 203 7.93 -5.00 -14.45
C PHE A 203 9.23 -4.29 -14.82
N TYR A 204 9.19 -3.59 -15.96
CA TYR A 204 10.25 -2.71 -16.44
C TYR A 204 10.01 -1.29 -15.93
N ARG A 205 10.83 -0.89 -14.94
CA ARG A 205 10.66 0.33 -14.13
C ARG A 205 11.06 1.64 -14.81
N LYS A 206 12.14 1.62 -15.61
CA LYS A 206 12.76 2.82 -16.20
C LYS A 206 11.79 3.81 -16.87
N PRO A 207 10.74 3.38 -17.60
CA PRO A 207 9.82 4.30 -18.27
C PRO A 207 9.05 5.26 -17.34
N TYR A 208 8.97 4.96 -16.04
CA TYR A 208 8.15 5.70 -15.07
C TYR A 208 8.96 6.51 -14.06
N TYR A 209 10.29 6.52 -14.15
CA TYR A 209 11.13 7.27 -13.19
C TYR A 209 10.93 8.79 -13.25
N ASN A 210 10.45 9.32 -14.38
CA ASN A 210 10.18 10.75 -14.56
C ASN A 210 8.70 11.10 -14.34
N ASP A 211 7.87 10.12 -13.98
CA ASP A 211 6.43 10.31 -13.75
C ASP A 211 6.13 10.66 -12.27
N PHE A 212 7.16 10.78 -11.43
CA PHE A 212 7.07 11.20 -10.03
C PHE A 212 8.28 12.03 -9.60
N ASP A 213 8.09 12.99 -8.70
CA ASP A 213 9.21 13.76 -8.14
C ASP A 213 9.97 12.95 -7.09
N THR A 214 11.20 12.53 -7.43
CA THR A 214 12.07 11.75 -6.56
C THR A 214 12.68 12.58 -5.43
N ASN A 215 12.72 13.90 -5.55
CA ASN A 215 13.37 14.80 -4.60
C ASN A 215 12.38 15.43 -3.61
N PHE A 216 11.09 15.18 -3.79
CA PHE A 216 10.07 15.68 -2.91
C PHE A 216 10.18 15.09 -1.50
N THR A 217 10.23 15.96 -0.50
CA THR A 217 10.24 15.62 0.92
C THR A 217 9.32 16.56 1.68
N PHE A 218 8.58 16.02 2.65
CA PHE A 218 7.82 16.82 3.61
C PHE A 218 8.69 17.33 4.76
N ASP A 219 9.93 16.82 4.87
CA ASP A 219 10.88 17.12 5.94
C ASP A 219 11.75 18.35 5.60
N SER A 220 11.15 19.52 5.38
CA SER A 220 11.92 20.78 5.37
C SER A 220 12.36 21.12 6.80
N LYS A 221 13.41 20.45 7.27
CA LYS A 221 14.01 20.73 8.58
C LYS A 221 14.97 21.93 8.45
N PRO A 222 15.12 22.74 9.51
CA PRO A 222 16.16 23.78 9.53
C PRO A 222 17.52 23.17 9.19
N GLU A 223 18.32 23.87 8.40
CA GLU A 223 19.69 23.43 8.16
C GLU A 223 20.43 23.32 9.49
N PRO A 224 21.11 22.19 9.77
CA PRO A 224 21.91 22.09 10.97
C PRO A 224 23.05 23.11 10.90
N GLU A 225 23.36 23.73 12.02
CA GLU A 225 24.63 24.45 12.13
C GLU A 225 25.77 23.43 11.98
N LEU A 226 26.51 23.55 10.88
CA LEU A 226 27.62 22.66 10.57
C LEU A 226 28.84 23.07 11.38
N VAL A 227 28.97 22.54 12.59
CA VAL A 227 30.16 22.73 13.42
C VAL A 227 31.11 21.56 13.20
N PRO A 228 32.25 21.75 12.48
CA PRO A 228 33.18 20.67 12.22
C PRO A 228 33.91 20.24 13.50
N TRP A 229 34.17 18.94 13.62
CA TRP A 229 35.08 18.40 14.64
C TRP A 229 36.52 18.80 14.30
N ASN A 230 36.95 19.95 14.81
CA ASN A 230 38.33 20.43 14.75
C ASN A 230 38.77 20.96 16.13
N ASP A 231 40.04 21.30 16.28
CA ASP A 231 40.64 21.73 17.55
C ASP A 231 40.02 23.02 18.14
N SER A 232 39.15 23.71 17.38
CA SER A 232 38.38 24.88 17.84
C SER A 232 36.96 24.56 18.32
N TYR A 233 36.53 23.30 18.32
CA TYR A 233 35.25 22.87 18.89
C TYR A 233 35.27 22.96 20.42
N ASN A 234 34.61 23.98 20.98
CA ASN A 234 34.58 24.24 22.43
C ASN A 234 33.44 23.53 23.18
N GLY A 235 32.80 22.52 22.58
CA GLY A 235 31.72 21.72 23.18
C GLY A 235 30.41 22.51 23.40
N PHE A 236 29.48 21.95 24.20
CA PHE A 236 28.21 22.59 24.58
C PHE A 236 28.40 23.68 25.66
N GLY A 237 29.43 24.51 25.53
CA GLY A 237 29.70 25.61 26.44
C GLY A 237 28.57 26.64 26.40
N LYS A 238 27.61 26.52 27.34
CA LYS A 238 26.70 27.62 27.68
C LYS A 238 27.53 28.86 28.01
N LYS A 239 27.31 29.96 27.30
CA LYS A 239 27.53 31.28 27.89
C LYS A 239 26.43 31.54 28.93
#